data_AF-A0A7C7N3H2-F1
#
_entry.id   AF-A0A7C7N3H2-F1
#
_cell.length_a   1.000
_cell.length_b   1.000
_cell.length_c   1.000
_cell.angle_alpha   90.00
_cell.angle_beta   90.00
_cell.angle_gamma   90.00
#
_symmetry.space_group_name_H-M   'P 1'
#
loop_
_entity.id
_entity.type
_entity.pdbx_description
1 polymer ?
#
loop_
_entity_poly.entity_id
_entity_poly.type
_entity_poly.pdbx_seq_one_letter_code
_entity_poly.pdbx_strand_id
1 'polypeptide(L)'
;MARKLFTKEEVVLCTYIARFGRSQFNESDISNLETRSVSSIKMKVSNIAAMLKEEGFEINEEVSILSGKPPGQKGRRTNWDIVSNLQKYNRQELLNRCEKIMDFNRQNN
;
A
#
# COMPACT_ATOMS: atom_id res chain seq x y z
N MET A 1 -17.47 6.45 15.72
CA MET A 1 -17.51 5.45 14.62
C MET A 1 -16.27 4.59 14.67
N ALA A 2 -16.39 3.27 14.50
CA ALA A 2 -15.25 2.38 14.38
C ALA A 2 -14.48 2.67 13.09
N ARG A 3 -13.15 2.66 13.13
CA ARG A 3 -12.34 2.85 11.91
C ARG A 3 -12.43 1.59 11.04
N LYS A 4 -12.80 1.74 9.77
CA LYS A 4 -12.75 0.65 8.78
C LYS A 4 -11.30 0.20 8.60
N LEU A 5 -11.02 -1.07 8.92
CA LEU A 5 -9.71 -1.69 8.70
C LEU A 5 -9.41 -1.81 7.20
N PHE A 6 -8.13 -1.78 6.84
CA PHE A 6 -7.71 -2.04 5.46
C PHE A 6 -7.86 -3.52 5.14
N THR A 7 -8.44 -3.82 3.97
CA THR A 7 -8.50 -5.20 3.46
C THR A 7 -7.13 -5.65 2.96
N LYS A 8 -6.98 -6.95 2.71
CA LYS A 8 -5.72 -7.50 2.17
C LYS A 8 -5.44 -6.93 0.78
N GLU A 9 -6.47 -6.82 -0.03
CA GLU A 9 -6.47 -6.31 -1.40
C GLU A 9 -5.99 -4.86 -1.43
N GLU A 10 -6.56 -4.00 -0.57
CA GLU A 10 -6.12 -2.60 -0.42
C GLU A 10 -4.64 -2.53 0.00
N VAL A 11 -4.20 -3.40 0.91
CA VAL A 11 -2.80 -3.44 1.36
C VAL A 11 -1.86 -3.85 0.22
N VAL A 12 -2.24 -4.83 -0.61
CA VAL A 12 -1.44 -5.25 -1.77
C VAL A 12 -1.27 -4.08 -2.75
N LEU A 13 -2.36 -3.39 -3.09
CA LEU A 13 -2.33 -2.25 -4.01
C LEU A 13 -1.52 -1.07 -3.44
N CYS A 14 -1.71 -0.74 -2.17
CA CYS A 14 -0.90 0.30 -1.51
C CYS A 14 0.59 -0.06 -1.48
N THR A 15 0.92 -1.35 -1.31
CA THR A 15 2.32 -1.83 -1.31
C THR A 15 2.96 -1.68 -2.68
N TYR A 16 2.21 -1.93 -3.76
CA TYR A 16 2.71 -1.70 -5.12
C TYR A 16 3.03 -0.22 -5.33
N ILE A 17 2.12 0.70 -4.97
CA ILE A 17 2.37 2.15 -5.11
C ILE A 17 3.60 2.55 -4.30
N ALA A 18 3.72 2.09 -3.05
CA ALA A 18 4.86 2.42 -2.19
C ALA A 18 6.21 1.99 -2.79
N ARG A 19 6.26 0.85 -3.49
CA ARG A 19 7.50 0.31 -4.07
C ARG A 19 7.79 0.83 -5.47
N PHE A 20 6.78 1.01 -6.29
CA PHE A 20 6.94 1.14 -7.74
C PHE A 20 6.32 2.40 -8.35
N GLY A 21 5.63 3.20 -7.53
CA GLY A 21 5.02 4.46 -7.95
C GLY A 21 3.62 4.29 -8.53
N ARG A 22 3.11 5.37 -9.14
CA ARG A 22 1.70 5.51 -9.56
C ARG A 22 1.48 5.33 -11.07
N SER A 23 2.47 4.77 -11.78
CA SER A 23 2.45 4.73 -13.25
C SER A 23 1.37 3.83 -13.84
N GLN A 24 0.90 2.83 -13.09
CA GLN A 24 -0.10 1.86 -13.55
C GLN A 24 -1.50 2.16 -12.98
N PHE A 25 -1.55 2.65 -11.74
CA PHE A 25 -2.76 3.04 -11.02
C PHE A 25 -2.36 3.92 -9.83
N ASN A 26 -3.34 4.60 -9.24
CA ASN A 26 -3.14 5.51 -8.11
C ASN A 26 -4.16 5.29 -6.99
N GLU A 27 -4.11 6.12 -5.95
CA GLU A 27 -4.95 5.99 -4.77
C GLU A 27 -6.46 6.15 -5.05
N SER A 28 -6.85 6.86 -6.13
CA SER A 28 -8.25 6.98 -6.55
C SER A 28 -8.80 5.66 -7.08
N ASP A 29 -7.99 4.85 -7.76
CA ASP A 29 -8.40 3.53 -8.24
C ASP A 29 -8.70 2.59 -7.06
N ILE A 30 -7.86 2.64 -6.02
CA ILE A 30 -8.03 1.86 -4.79
C ILE A 30 -9.28 2.32 -4.00
N SER A 31 -9.54 3.63 -3.98
CA SER A 31 -10.69 4.24 -3.30
C SER A 31 -12.02 3.63 -3.75
N ASN A 32 -12.12 3.25 -5.02
CA ASN A 32 -13.33 2.72 -5.62
C ASN A 32 -13.63 1.27 -5.23
N LEU A 33 -12.65 0.52 -4.69
CA LEU A 33 -12.84 -0.89 -4.31
C LEU A 33 -13.71 -1.03 -3.06
N GLU A 34 -13.46 -0.17 -2.06
CA GLU A 34 -14.00 -0.32 -0.72
C GLU A 34 -14.56 0.99 -0.16
N THR A 35 -14.82 1.97 -1.03
CA THR A 35 -15.31 3.32 -0.68
C THR A 35 -14.50 4.01 0.43
N ARG A 36 -13.18 3.79 0.43
CA ARG A 36 -12.24 4.42 1.36
C ARG A 36 -11.75 5.75 0.80
N SER A 37 -11.66 6.78 1.64
CA SER A 37 -11.13 8.07 1.19
C SER A 37 -9.70 7.98 0.67
N VAL A 38 -9.45 8.68 -0.44
CA VAL A 38 -8.12 8.82 -1.07
C VAL A 38 -7.06 9.27 -0.05
N SER A 39 -7.40 10.20 0.84
CA SER A 39 -6.50 10.65 1.91
C SER A 39 -6.07 9.52 2.85
N SER A 40 -6.99 8.61 3.20
CA SER A 40 -6.67 7.46 4.04
C SER A 40 -5.73 6.49 3.32
N ILE A 41 -5.92 6.30 2.01
CA ILE A 41 -5.07 5.45 1.17
C ILE A 41 -3.68 6.06 1.02
N LYS A 42 -3.56 7.37 0.76
CA LYS A 42 -2.28 8.09 0.74
C LYS A 42 -1.51 7.91 2.04
N MET A 43 -2.17 8.08 3.19
CA MET A 43 -1.53 7.81 4.49
C MET A 43 -1.05 6.36 4.62
N LYS A 44 -1.84 5.39 4.13
CA LYS A 44 -1.44 3.97 4.16
C LYS A 44 -0.23 3.70 3.28
N VAL A 45 -0.18 4.25 2.07
CA VAL A 45 0.97 4.19 1.16
C VAL A 45 2.21 4.77 1.84
N SER A 46 2.13 5.98 2.40
CA SER A 46 3.24 6.61 3.11
C SER A 46 3.71 5.82 4.34
N ASN A 47 2.79 5.19 5.08
CA ASN A 47 3.14 4.31 6.21
C ASN A 47 3.84 3.04 5.72
N ILE A 48 3.37 2.42 4.62
CA ILE A 48 4.03 1.25 4.03
C ILE A 48 5.43 1.60 3.53
N ALA A 49 5.59 2.75 2.86
CA ALA A 49 6.91 3.21 2.41
C ALA A 49 7.87 3.41 3.60
N ALA A 50 7.39 4.01 4.70
CA ALA A 50 8.19 4.13 5.92
C ALA A 50 8.61 2.76 6.48
N MET A 51 7.68 1.80 6.58
CA MET A 51 7.98 0.44 7.04
C MET A 51 8.99 -0.28 6.14
N LEU A 52 8.86 -0.19 4.81
CA LEU A 52 9.78 -0.81 3.86
C LEU A 52 11.18 -0.23 4.00
N LYS A 53 11.28 1.11 4.07
CA LYS A 53 12.56 1.81 4.23
C LYS A 53 13.26 1.46 5.54
N GLU A 54 12.52 1.30 6.64
CA GLU A 54 13.06 0.87 7.93
C GLU A 54 13.69 -0.53 7.91
N GLU A 55 13.18 -1.42 7.06
CA GLU A 55 13.68 -2.79 6.92
C GLU A 55 14.71 -2.91 5.79
N GLY A 56 15.13 -1.79 5.19
CA GLY A 56 16.15 -1.76 4.13
C GLY A 56 15.65 -2.13 2.74
N PHE A 57 14.33 -2.13 2.51
CA PHE A 57 13.77 -2.34 1.17
C PHE A 57 13.67 -1.05 0.37
N GLU A 58 13.81 -1.17 -0.94
CA GLU A 58 13.62 -0.07 -1.88
C GLU A 58 12.15 0.40 -1.91
N ILE A 59 11.99 1.71 -2.01
CA ILE A 59 10.71 2.40 -2.21
C ILE A 59 10.81 3.32 -3.42
N ASN A 60 9.67 3.66 -4.00
CA ASN A 60 9.66 4.63 -5.08
C ASN A 60 9.95 6.05 -4.53
N GLU A 61 10.84 6.79 -5.20
CA GLU A 61 11.30 8.11 -4.75
C GLU A 61 10.19 9.18 -4.71
N GLU A 62 9.15 9.02 -5.52
CA GLU A 62 7.98 9.91 -5.55
C GLU A 62 7.03 9.67 -4.37
N VAL A 63 7.26 8.63 -3.56
CA VAL A 63 6.42 8.30 -2.41
C VAL A 63 7.02 8.91 -1.15
N SER A 64 6.38 9.97 -0.67
CA SER A 64 6.69 10.54 0.64
C SER A 64 6.44 9.53 1.75
N ILE A 65 7.50 9.23 2.52
CA ILE A 65 7.40 8.42 3.73
C ILE A 65 6.67 9.19 4.82
N LEU A 66 5.88 8.47 5.62
CA LEU A 66 5.26 9.07 6.80
C LEU A 66 6.35 9.44 7.81
N SER A 67 6.52 10.73 8.09
CA SER A 67 7.45 11.25 9.09
C SER A 67 6.79 11.35 10.47
N GLY A 68 7.61 11.48 11.52
CA GLY A 68 7.13 11.61 12.90
C GLY A 68 7.02 10.27 13.62
N LYS A 69 8.16 9.83 14.16
CA LYS A 69 8.19 8.85 15.25
C LYS A 69 8.69 9.56 16.50
N PRO A 70 8.14 9.27 17.68
CA PRO A 70 8.88 9.46 18.91
C PRO A 70 10.20 8.68 18.81
N PRO A 71 11.36 9.27 19.18
CA PRO A 71 12.63 8.55 19.24
C PRO A 71 12.48 7.23 20.01
N GLY A 72 12.99 6.13 19.44
CA GLY A 72 12.93 4.80 20.07
C GLY A 72 11.65 3.99 19.82
N GLN A 73 10.66 4.50 19.09
CA GLN A 73 9.49 3.71 18.71
C GLN A 73 9.61 3.15 17.29
N LYS A 74 9.36 1.84 17.13
CA LYS A 74 9.13 1.24 15.81
C LYS A 74 7.90 1.90 15.18
N GLY A 75 7.93 2.12 13.87
CA GLY A 75 6.78 2.67 13.15
C GLY A 75 5.56 1.79 13.36
N ARG A 76 4.37 2.34 13.09
CA ARG A 76 3.14 1.54 13.16
C ARG A 76 3.21 0.43 12.11
N ARG A 77 3.63 -0.78 12.52
CA ARG A 77 3.72 -2.00 11.71
C ARG A 77 2.34 -2.56 11.36
N THR A 78 1.51 -1.77 10.71
CA THR A 78 0.14 -2.15 10.35
C THR A 78 0.14 -3.03 9.11
N ASN A 79 -0.43 -4.23 9.22
CA ASN A 79 -0.48 -5.23 8.14
C ASN A 79 0.91 -5.67 7.64
N TRP A 80 1.93 -5.63 8.52
CA TRP A 80 3.30 -5.98 8.15
C TRP A 80 3.44 -7.46 7.73
N ASP A 81 2.63 -8.34 8.30
CA ASP A 81 2.49 -9.74 7.91
C ASP A 81 2.15 -9.89 6.42
N ILE A 82 1.34 -8.98 5.86
CA ILE A 82 1.03 -8.94 4.42
C ILE A 82 2.19 -8.29 3.66
N VAL A 83 2.63 -7.10 4.08
CA VAL A 83 3.66 -6.30 3.36
C VAL A 83 4.99 -7.05 3.24
N SER A 84 5.45 -7.67 4.32
CA SER A 84 6.70 -8.45 4.35
C SER A 84 6.69 -9.67 3.43
N ASN A 85 5.50 -10.17 3.08
CA ASN A 85 5.36 -11.24 2.09
C ASN A 85 5.40 -10.72 0.65
N LEU A 86 5.20 -9.42 0.44
CA LEU A 86 5.15 -8.82 -0.89
C LEU A 86 6.49 -8.27 -1.39
N GLN A 87 7.45 -8.02 -0.50
CA GLN A 87 8.79 -7.50 -0.85
C GLN A 87 9.56 -8.42 -1.83
N LYS A 88 9.31 -9.73 -1.75
CA LYS A 88 9.97 -10.77 -2.55
C LYS A 88 9.52 -10.80 -4.02
N TYR A 89 8.43 -10.11 -4.35
CA TYR A 89 8.00 -9.97 -5.74
C TYR A 89 8.73 -8.81 -6.43
N ASN A 90 9.08 -9.03 -7.70
CA ASN A 90 9.50 -7.94 -8.57
C ASN A 90 8.29 -7.10 -9.03
N ARG A 91 8.55 -6.05 -9.82
CA ARG A 91 7.53 -5.12 -10.30
C ARG A 91 6.42 -5.83 -11.07
N GLN A 92 6.76 -6.67 -12.05
CA GLN A 92 5.77 -7.34 -12.90
C GLN A 92 4.94 -8.36 -12.12
N GLU A 93 5.57 -9.14 -11.25
CA GLU A 93 4.86 -10.13 -10.43
C GLU A 93 3.85 -9.49 -9.49
N LEU A 94 4.21 -8.37 -8.87
CA LEU A 94 3.29 -7.65 -7.99
C LEU A 94 2.20 -6.93 -8.81
N LEU A 95 2.54 -6.37 -9.98
CA LEU A 95 1.56 -5.77 -10.89
C LEU A 95 0.50 -6.80 -11.32
N ASN A 96 0.91 -7.99 -11.74
CA ASN A 96 -0.02 -9.07 -12.14
C ASN A 96 -1.01 -9.43 -11.02
N ARG A 97 -0.62 -9.26 -9.75
CA ARG A 97 -1.52 -9.47 -8.60
C ARG A 97 -2.48 -8.30 -8.42
N CYS A 98 -1.99 -7.08 -8.57
CA CYS A 98 -2.80 -5.86 -8.51
C CYS A 98 -3.88 -5.86 -9.59
N GLU A 99 -3.54 -6.23 -10.82
CA GLU A 99 -4.49 -6.32 -11.95
C GLU A 99 -5.60 -7.32 -11.67
N LYS A 100 -5.27 -8.52 -11.18
CA LYS A 100 -6.28 -9.53 -10.79
C LYS A 100 -7.26 -9.01 -9.75
N ILE A 101 -6.78 -8.23 -8.77
CA ILE A 101 -7.64 -7.61 -7.76
C ILE A 101 -8.57 -6.59 -8.39
N MET A 102 -8.05 -5.72 -9.26
CA MET A 102 -8.82 -4.67 -9.91
C MET A 102 -9.86 -5.23 -10.89
N ASP A 103 -9.49 -6.24 -11.67
CA ASP A 103 -10.41 -6.87 -12.63
C ASP A 103 -11.52 -7.66 -11.95
N PHE A 104 -11.21 -8.37 -10.85
CA PHE A 104 -12.25 -9.02 -10.05
C PHE A 104 -13.27 -8.02 -9.52
N ASN A 105 -12.82 -6.85 -9.05
CA ASN A 105 -13.75 -5.81 -8.57
C ASN A 105 -14.58 -5.18 -9.71
N ARG A 106 -14.03 -5.05 -10.92
CA ARG A 106 -14.79 -4.56 -12.07
C ARG A 106 -15.90 -5.52 -12.54
N GLN A 107 -15.74 -6.82 -12.33
CA GLN A 107 -16.74 -7.82 -12.72
C GLN A 107 -17.89 -7.98 -11.71
N ASN A 108 -17.71 -7.50 -10.48
CA ASN A 108 -18.69 -7.64 -9.39
C ASN A 108 -19.41 -6.32 -9.04
N ASN A 109 -19.18 -5.26 -9.81
CA ASN A 109 -19.90 -3.98 -9.75
C ASN A 109 -20.65 -3.74 -11.06
#